data_AF-A0A382Y8U0-F1
#
_entry.id   AF-A0A382Y8U0-F1
#
_cell.length_a   1.000
_cell.length_b   1.000
_cell.length_c   1.000
_cell.angle_alpha   90.00
_cell.angle_beta   90.00
_cell.angle_gamma   90.00
#
_symmetry.space_group_name_H-M   'P 1'
#
loop_
_entity.id
_entity.type
_entity.pdbx_description
1 polymer ?
#
loop_
_entity_poly.entity_id
_entity_poly.type
_entity_poly.pdbx_seq_one_letter_code
_entity_poly.pdbx_strand_id
1 'polypeptide(L)'
;MVASVLVLFTYYITDWGYTGRDNILDAHDAYLYGKLVDSWGSPPNIFSVEKELNNLKLQCTIFKADQDTLCSNDTLIFWSNHQSPVELCNYLSYSSTEDYVSSHNITYNNYVSFGDIDLNKDII
;
A
#
# COMPACT_ATOMS: atom_id res chain seq x y z
N MET A 1 -19.31 -33.84 -15.42
CA MET A 1 -19.28 -32.90 -16.56
C MET A 1 -19.91 -31.56 -16.23
N VAL A 2 -21.19 -31.48 -15.81
CA VAL A 2 -21.87 -30.20 -15.53
C VAL A 2 -21.19 -29.38 -14.41
N ALA A 3 -20.77 -30.04 -13.33
CA ALA A 3 -20.07 -29.38 -12.23
C ALA A 3 -18.72 -28.77 -12.65
N SER A 4 -17.96 -29.46 -13.51
CA SER A 4 -16.66 -28.98 -14.01
C SER A 4 -16.81 -27.76 -14.93
N VAL A 5 -17.85 -27.74 -15.76
CA VAL A 5 -18.19 -26.57 -16.60
C VAL A 5 -18.59 -25.39 -15.73
N LEU A 6 -19.38 -25.62 -14.69
CA LEU A 6 -19.78 -24.56 -13.76
C LEU A 6 -18.56 -23.96 -13.04
N VAL A 7 -17.64 -24.80 -12.54
CA VAL A 7 -16.40 -24.34 -11.87
C VAL A 7 -15.55 -23.48 -12.80
N LEU A 8 -15.36 -23.89 -14.06
CA LEU A 8 -14.59 -23.11 -15.04
C LEU A 8 -15.27 -21.79 -15.38
N PHE A 9 -16.59 -21.78 -15.54
CA PHE A 9 -17.35 -20.54 -15.78
C PHE A 9 -17.29 -19.59 -14.60
N THR A 10 -17.43 -20.10 -13.36
CA THR A 10 -17.31 -19.27 -12.16
C THR A 10 -15.89 -18.74 -11.98
N TYR A 11 -14.86 -19.57 -12.23
CA TYR A 11 -13.47 -19.10 -12.18
C TYR A 11 -13.22 -17.99 -13.20
N TYR A 12 -13.65 -18.19 -14.45
CA TYR A 12 -13.50 -17.20 -15.51
C TYR A 12 -14.22 -15.88 -15.20
N ILE A 13 -15.45 -15.91 -14.69
CA ILE A 13 -16.20 -14.70 -14.35
C ILE A 13 -15.57 -13.98 -13.16
N THR A 14 -15.18 -14.71 -12.12
CA THR A 14 -14.65 -14.11 -10.90
C THR A 14 -13.24 -13.58 -11.12
N ASP A 15 -12.34 -14.41 -11.65
CA ASP A 15 -10.94 -14.04 -11.83
C ASP A 15 -10.79 -12.94 -12.90
N TRP A 16 -11.37 -13.16 -14.09
CA TRP A 16 -11.21 -12.18 -15.17
C TRP A 16 -12.07 -10.94 -14.99
N GLY A 17 -13.25 -11.10 -14.40
CA GLY A 17 -14.18 -10.00 -14.18
C GLY A 17 -13.79 -9.07 -13.03
N TYR A 18 -13.17 -9.57 -11.97
CA TYR A 18 -12.82 -8.79 -10.79
C TYR A 18 -11.32 -8.53 -10.68
N THR A 19 -10.47 -9.56 -10.73
CA THR A 19 -9.01 -9.41 -10.53
C THR A 19 -8.39 -8.42 -11.51
N GLY A 20 -8.81 -8.43 -12.78
CA GLY A 20 -8.30 -7.50 -13.79
C GLY A 20 -8.78 -6.05 -13.63
N ARG A 21 -10.01 -5.83 -13.13
CA ARG A 21 -10.60 -4.49 -12.96
C ARG A 21 -10.17 -3.82 -11.66
N ASP A 22 -10.00 -4.60 -10.60
CA ASP A 22 -9.49 -4.11 -9.31
C ASP A 22 -8.06 -3.61 -9.45
N ASN A 23 -7.23 -4.39 -10.15
CA ASN A 23 -5.81 -4.13 -10.35
C ASN A 23 -5.51 -2.76 -11.02
N ILE A 24 -6.30 -2.32 -12.01
CA ILE A 24 -6.08 -0.99 -12.63
C ILE A 24 -6.51 0.17 -11.72
N LEU A 25 -7.49 -0.04 -10.83
CA LEU A 25 -7.90 0.98 -9.86
C LEU A 25 -6.82 1.13 -8.78
N ASP A 26 -6.29 0.03 -8.27
CA ASP A 26 -5.18 0.06 -7.32
C ASP A 26 -3.94 0.74 -7.92
N ALA A 27 -3.69 0.51 -9.22
CA ALA A 27 -2.62 1.15 -9.96
C ALA A 27 -2.78 2.69 -10.02
N HIS A 28 -4.01 3.18 -10.14
CA HIS A 28 -4.30 4.62 -10.06
C HIS A 28 -4.19 5.15 -8.63
N ASP A 29 -4.63 4.38 -7.64
CA ASP A 29 -4.49 4.76 -6.22
C ASP A 29 -3.02 4.88 -5.83
N ALA A 30 -2.16 3.96 -6.28
CA ALA A 30 -0.71 4.08 -6.10
C ALA A 30 -0.15 5.37 -6.70
N TYR A 31 -0.64 5.77 -7.88
CA TYR A 31 -0.22 7.01 -8.54
C TYR A 31 -0.64 8.23 -7.70
N LEU A 32 -1.87 8.24 -7.21
CA LEU A 32 -2.41 9.33 -6.38
C LEU A 32 -1.72 9.41 -5.02
N TYR A 33 -1.46 8.28 -4.36
CA TYR A 33 -0.71 8.24 -3.10
C TYR A 33 0.73 8.71 -3.28
N GLY A 34 1.39 8.34 -4.38
CA GLY A 34 2.70 8.88 -4.73
C GLY A 34 2.67 10.41 -4.84
N LYS A 35 1.66 10.98 -5.50
CA LYS A 35 1.48 12.43 -5.63
C LYS A 35 1.13 13.12 -4.31
N LEU A 36 0.36 12.46 -3.46
CA LEU A 36 0.04 12.94 -2.12
C LEU A 36 1.31 13.11 -1.29
N VAL A 37 2.14 12.06 -1.21
CA VAL A 37 3.40 12.09 -0.46
C VAL A 37 4.38 13.11 -1.05
N ASP A 38 4.48 13.21 -2.38
CA ASP A 38 5.30 14.23 -3.07
C ASP A 38 4.93 15.66 -2.62
N SER A 39 3.64 15.90 -2.36
CA SER A 39 3.14 17.24 -1.99
C SER A 39 3.58 17.69 -0.59
N TRP A 40 4.00 16.76 0.27
CA TRP A 40 4.39 17.07 1.65
C TRP A 40 5.77 17.72 1.74
N GLY A 41 6.63 17.50 0.74
CA GLY A 41 8.01 17.99 0.70
C GLY A 41 9.01 17.14 1.50
N SER A 42 10.29 17.49 1.42
CA SER A 42 11.37 16.81 2.13
C SER A 42 12.32 17.85 2.78
N PRO A 43 12.31 18.01 4.12
CA PRO A 43 11.46 17.30 5.09
C PRO A 43 9.99 17.75 5.02
N PRO A 44 9.03 16.89 5.43
CA PRO A 44 7.61 17.18 5.30
C PRO A 44 7.13 18.23 6.32
N ASN A 45 6.19 19.09 5.91
CA ASN A 45 5.51 20.00 6.84
C ASN A 45 4.46 19.25 7.66
N ILE A 46 4.81 18.87 8.89
CA ILE A 46 3.97 18.04 9.77
C ILE A 46 2.57 18.64 10.01
N PHE A 47 2.42 19.97 10.13
CA PHE A 47 1.10 20.56 10.35
C PHE A 47 0.18 20.38 9.14
N SER A 48 0.73 20.54 7.93
CA SER A 48 -0.02 20.30 6.70
C SER A 48 -0.37 18.82 6.54
N VAL A 49 0.60 17.93 6.80
CA VAL A 49 0.42 16.47 6.74
C VAL A 49 -0.66 16.01 7.71
N GLU A 50 -0.57 16.42 8.97
CA GLU A 50 -1.55 16.06 10.01
C GLU A 50 -2.96 16.56 9.64
N LYS A 51 -3.07 17.80 9.16
CA LYS A 51 -4.36 18.36 8.73
C LYS A 51 -4.97 17.56 7.57
N GLU A 52 -4.16 17.17 6.59
CA GLU A 52 -4.60 16.40 5.44
C GLU A 52 -4.99 14.97 5.83
N LEU A 53 -4.17 14.27 6.60
CA LEU A 53 -4.46 12.92 7.08
C LEU A 53 -5.71 12.89 7.97
N ASN A 54 -5.90 13.91 8.81
CA ASN A 54 -7.12 14.04 9.63
C ASN A 54 -8.38 14.29 8.79
N ASN A 55 -8.25 14.97 7.65
CA ASN A 55 -9.34 15.16 6.69
C ASN A 55 -9.67 13.84 5.97
N LEU A 56 -8.65 13.10 5.54
CA LEU A 56 -8.78 11.82 4.85
C LEU A 56 -9.10 10.64 5.79
N LYS A 57 -9.03 10.84 7.11
CA LYS A 57 -9.20 9.79 8.14
C LYS A 57 -8.15 8.67 8.03
N LEU A 58 -6.91 9.05 7.71
CA LEU A 58 -5.79 8.13 7.54
C LEU A 58 -4.85 8.14 8.74
N GLN A 59 -4.36 6.96 9.08
CA GLN A 59 -3.22 6.78 9.98
C GLN A 59 -1.96 6.63 9.14
N CYS A 60 -0.87 7.24 9.60
CA CYS A 60 0.40 7.27 8.89
C CYS A 60 1.56 7.31 9.89
N THR A 61 2.63 6.61 9.53
CA THR A 61 3.94 6.71 10.18
C THR A 61 4.97 7.11 9.13
N ILE A 62 5.68 8.19 9.37
CA ILE A 62 6.82 8.66 8.58
C ILE A 62 8.08 8.24 9.33
N PHE A 63 8.92 7.46 8.68
CA PHE A 63 10.16 6.95 9.24
C PHE A 63 11.28 7.07 8.22
N LYS A 64 12.51 6.97 8.70
CA LYS A 64 13.68 6.87 7.83
C LYS A 64 13.97 5.40 7.62
N ALA A 65 13.76 4.93 6.39
CA ALA A 65 14.30 3.67 5.92
C ALA A 65 15.78 3.84 5.56
N ASP A 66 16.59 2.82 5.80
CA ASP A 66 17.88 2.69 5.14
C ASP A 66 17.68 2.20 3.69
N GLN A 67 18.78 2.01 2.94
CA GLN A 67 18.71 1.62 1.53
C GLN A 67 18.76 0.10 1.33
N ASP A 68 18.57 -0.68 2.39
CA ASP A 68 18.52 -2.13 2.31
C ASP A 68 17.08 -2.66 2.28
N THR A 69 16.93 -3.97 2.14
CA THR A 69 15.63 -4.65 2.07
C THR A 69 15.16 -5.16 3.44
N LEU A 70 15.88 -4.82 4.51
CA LEU A 70 15.73 -5.33 5.87
C LEU A 70 15.27 -4.20 6.80
N CYS A 71 13.98 -4.22 7.12
CA CYS A 71 13.34 -3.36 8.12
C CYS A 71 13.98 -3.38 9.54
N SER A 72 14.90 -4.32 9.83
CA SER A 72 15.45 -4.54 11.18
C SER A 72 16.19 -3.32 11.74
N ASN A 73 16.73 -2.48 10.85
CA ASN A 73 17.48 -1.28 11.22
C ASN A 73 16.67 0.02 11.06
N ASP A 74 15.47 -0.07 10.45
CA ASP A 74 14.55 1.04 10.21
C ASP A 74 13.79 1.40 11.49
N THR A 75 14.51 1.88 12.50
CA THR A 75 13.93 2.19 13.83
C THR A 75 13.61 3.66 14.02
N LEU A 76 14.05 4.53 13.11
CA LEU A 76 13.94 5.98 13.28
C LEU A 76 12.61 6.52 12.74
N ILE A 77 11.61 6.59 13.62
CA ILE A 77 10.34 7.25 13.36
C ILE A 77 10.52 8.77 13.44
N PHE A 78 10.17 9.48 12.36
CA PHE A 78 10.15 10.94 12.30
C PHE A 78 8.85 11.51 12.87
N TRP A 79 7.71 10.89 12.52
CA TRP A 79 6.38 11.31 12.97
C TRP A 79 5.36 10.17 12.80
N SER A 80 4.34 10.12 13.66
CA SER A 80 3.24 9.16 13.56
C SER A 80 1.98 9.71 14.22
N ASN A 81 0.80 9.42 13.66
CA ASN A 81 -0.50 9.71 14.28
C ASN A 81 -1.26 8.43 14.72
N HIS A 82 -0.60 7.28 14.77
CA HIS A 82 -1.18 6.05 15.29
C HIS A 82 -1.35 6.14 16.81
N GLN A 83 -2.41 5.53 17.34
CA GLN A 83 -2.63 5.45 18.79
C GLN A 83 -1.67 4.47 19.47
N SER A 84 -1.24 3.44 18.73
CA SER A 84 -0.29 2.42 19.16
C SER A 84 0.94 2.44 18.25
N PRO A 85 2.14 2.11 18.76
CA PRO A 85 3.32 1.97 17.92
C PRO A 85 3.12 0.94 16.82
N VAL A 86 3.56 1.25 15.61
CA VAL A 86 3.55 0.33 14.46
C VAL A 86 4.90 -0.38 14.38
N GLU A 87 4.89 -1.71 14.24
CA GLU A 87 6.10 -2.48 13.94
C GLU A 87 6.41 -2.37 12.43
N LEU A 88 7.49 -1.66 12.09
CA LEU A 88 7.88 -1.39 10.69
C LEU A 88 8.27 -2.66 9.92
N CYS A 89 8.67 -3.71 10.64
CA CYS A 89 8.99 -5.02 10.07
C CYS A 89 7.79 -5.93 9.81
N ASN A 90 6.59 -5.55 10.26
CA ASN A 90 5.42 -6.42 10.20
C ASN A 90 4.51 -6.12 9.02
N TYR A 91 5.09 -5.58 7.93
CA TYR A 91 4.37 -5.25 6.71
C TYR A 91 4.56 -6.34 5.67
N LEU A 92 3.46 -6.88 5.16
CA LEU A 92 3.43 -7.85 4.08
C LEU A 92 2.82 -7.21 2.83
N SER A 93 3.65 -6.98 1.82
CA SER A 93 3.19 -6.45 0.52
C SER A 93 2.57 -7.54 -0.34
N TYR A 94 1.45 -7.21 -0.99
CA TYR A 94 0.77 -8.06 -1.97
C TYR A 94 0.90 -7.54 -3.40
N SER A 95 1.05 -6.23 -3.56
CA SER A 95 1.22 -5.57 -4.85
C SER A 95 1.98 -4.26 -4.69
N SER A 96 2.57 -3.81 -5.79
CA SER A 96 3.38 -2.60 -5.84
C SER A 96 3.32 -1.92 -7.20
N THR A 97 3.86 -0.71 -7.26
CA THR A 97 4.10 0.01 -8.51
C THR A 97 4.93 -0.79 -9.52
N GLU A 98 5.80 -1.71 -9.09
CA GLU A 98 6.56 -2.57 -10.01
C GLU A 98 5.63 -3.53 -10.77
N ASP A 99 4.66 -4.13 -10.08
CA ASP A 99 3.65 -5.00 -10.66
C ASP A 99 2.76 -4.22 -11.65
N TYR A 100 2.39 -3.00 -11.29
CA TYR A 100 1.54 -2.14 -12.12
C TYR A 100 2.26 -1.58 -13.36
N VAL A 101 3.57 -1.32 -13.27
CA VAL A 101 4.39 -1.01 -14.45
C VAL A 101 4.36 -2.18 -15.42
N SER A 102 4.57 -3.40 -14.93
CA SER A 102 4.60 -4.60 -15.76
C SER A 102 3.23 -4.93 -16.37
N SER A 103 2.14 -4.72 -15.63
CA SER A 103 0.79 -5.13 -16.06
C SER A 103 0.03 -4.06 -16.84
N HIS A 104 0.25 -2.77 -16.53
CA HIS A 104 -0.53 -1.65 -17.09
C HIS A 104 0.31 -0.57 -17.79
N ASN A 105 1.64 -0.68 -17.76
CA ASN A 105 2.57 0.28 -18.38
C ASN A 105 2.38 1.73 -17.86
N ILE A 106 2.05 1.87 -16.58
CA ILE A 106 1.93 3.17 -15.90
C ILE A 106 3.30 3.59 -15.38
N THR A 107 3.64 4.88 -15.48
CA THR A 107 4.88 5.43 -14.94
C THR A 107 4.64 6.07 -13.57
N TYR A 108 5.45 5.68 -12.59
CA TYR A 108 5.41 6.21 -11.22
C TYR A 108 6.71 6.92 -10.89
N ASN A 109 6.62 7.98 -10.07
CA ASN A 109 7.80 8.67 -9.53
C ASN A 109 8.33 8.00 -8.25
N ASN A 110 7.43 7.38 -7.50
CA ASN A 110 7.70 6.82 -6.18
C ASN A 110 7.31 5.34 -6.16
N TYR A 111 8.01 4.56 -5.36
CA TYR A 111 7.60 3.21 -5.03
C TYR A 111 6.43 3.28 -4.04
N VAL A 112 5.31 2.65 -4.39
CA VAL A 112 4.14 2.50 -3.51
C VAL A 112 3.74 1.04 -3.52
N SER A 113 3.51 0.50 -2.33
CA SER A 113 3.05 -0.87 -2.15
C SER A 113 1.75 -0.92 -1.35
N PHE A 114 0.92 -1.90 -1.67
CA PHE A 114 -0.27 -2.28 -0.92
C PHE A 114 -0.02 -3.60 -0.21
N GLY A 115 -0.58 -3.71 0.99
CA GLY A 115 -0.29 -4.81 1.88
C GLY A 115 -0.96 -4.62 3.22
N ASP A 116 -0.75 -5.59 4.10
CA ASP A 116 -1.27 -5.57 5.45
C ASP A 116 -0.15 -5.40 6.47
N ILE A 117 -0.51 -4.76 7.58
CA ILE A 117 0.27 -4.77 8.80
C ILE A 117 -0.50 -5.55 9.85
N ASP A 118 0.17 -6.47 10.55
CA ASP A 118 -0.43 -7.06 11.73
C ASP A 118 -0.21 -6.13 12.94
N LEU A 119 -1.32 -5.69 13.51
CA LEU A 119 -1.38 -4.71 14.60
C LEU A 119 -1.52 -5.39 15.98
N ASN A 120 -1.73 -6.71 16.06
CA ASN A 120 -1.96 -7.45 17.31
C ASN A 120 -1.28 -8.83 17.30
N LYS A 121 -0.32 -9.03 18.21
CA LYS A 121 0.25 -10.36 18.50
C LYS A 121 -0.75 -11.38 19.09
N ASP A 122 -1.97 -10.92 19.42
CA ASP A 122 -2.99 -11.69 20.16
C ASP A 122 -4.10 -12.27 19.27
N ILE A 123 -4.01 -12.16 17.94
CA ILE A 123 -4.99 -12.78 17.01
C ILE A 123 -4.29 -13.87 16.19
N ILE A 124 -4.07 -15.02 16.84
CA ILE A 124 -3.87 -16.34 16.20
C ILE A 124 -4.87 -17.32 16.83
#